data_AF-A0AAP6WQ58-F1
#
_entry.id   AF-A0AAP6WQ58-F1
#
_cell.length_a   1.000
_cell.length_b   1.000
_cell.length_c   1.000
_cell.angle_alpha   90.00
_cell.angle_beta   90.00
_cell.angle_gamma   90.00
#
_symmetry.space_group_name_H-M   'P 1'
#
loop_
_entity.id
_entity.type
_entity.pdbx_description
1 polymer ?
#
loop_
_entity_poly.entity_id
_entity_poly.type
_entity_poly.pdbx_seq_one_letter_code
_entity_poly.pdbx_strand_id
1 'polypeptide(L)'
;MKVRNKKQTWEGISNGFNTCGLGEVIVGFLDDEGMDSMFISELEVFLDSKQEWKDMSQAFKDNDIIPDNFNTCFREPKNEEERENGYY
;
A
#
# COMPACT_ATOMS: atom_id res chain seq x y z
N MET A 1 -5.29 -3.89 1.16
CA MET A 1 -5.27 -2.87 2.22
C MET A 1 -6.12 -1.69 1.79
N LYS A 2 -6.76 -0.96 2.72
CA LYS A 2 -7.46 0.27 2.34
C LYS A 2 -6.42 1.33 2.00
N VAL A 3 -6.65 2.06 0.92
CA VAL A 3 -5.83 3.19 0.49
C VAL A 3 -6.75 4.37 0.20
N ARG A 4 -6.21 5.59 0.26
CA ARG A 4 -6.93 6.77 -0.19
C ARG A 4 -6.00 7.71 -0.94
N ASN A 5 -6.55 8.38 -1.95
CA ASN A 5 -5.81 9.41 -2.67
C ASN A 5 -5.71 10.70 -1.84
N LYS A 6 -4.51 11.28 -1.71
CA LYS A 6 -4.27 12.49 -0.92
C LYS A 6 -4.98 13.75 -1.45
N LYS A 7 -5.22 13.84 -2.76
CA LYS A 7 -5.78 15.02 -3.43
C LYS A 7 -7.30 14.95 -3.55
N GLN A 8 -7.81 13.79 -3.96
CA GLN A 8 -9.22 13.60 -4.29
C GLN A 8 -10.02 12.91 -3.18
N THR A 9 -9.36 12.45 -2.11
CA THR A 9 -9.96 11.78 -0.95
C THR A 9 -10.78 10.52 -1.26
N TRP A 10 -10.64 9.97 -2.46
CA TRP A 10 -11.27 8.69 -2.84
C TRP A 10 -10.62 7.55 -2.08
N GLU A 11 -11.46 6.68 -1.52
CA GLU A 11 -11.03 5.46 -0.87
C GLU A 11 -11.07 4.29 -1.86
N GLY A 12 -10.11 3.39 -1.69
CA GLY A 12 -9.99 2.20 -2.51
C GLY A 12 -9.28 1.08 -1.76
N ILE A 13 -9.00 0.02 -2.48
CA ILE A 13 -8.28 -1.15 -1.96
C ILE A 13 -7.08 -1.40 -2.85
N SER A 14 -5.92 -1.59 -2.23
CA SER A 14 -4.69 -1.99 -2.90
C SER A 14 -3.88 -2.94 -2.04
N ASN A 15 -3.32 -3.96 -2.66
CA ASN A 15 -2.34 -4.88 -2.07
C ASN A 15 -1.31 -5.38 -3.08
N GLY A 16 -1.34 -4.85 -4.32
CA GLY A 16 -0.53 -5.32 -5.44
C GLY A 16 0.26 -4.17 -6.05
N PHE A 17 1.52 -4.42 -6.36
CA PHE A 17 2.34 -3.49 -7.13
C PHE A 17 1.94 -3.54 -8.61
N ASN A 18 2.09 -2.42 -9.30
CA ASN A 18 2.14 -2.44 -10.76
C ASN A 18 3.54 -2.92 -11.18
N THR A 19 3.66 -4.18 -11.59
CA THR A 19 4.97 -4.76 -11.96
C THR A 19 5.58 -4.14 -13.23
N CYS A 20 4.79 -3.37 -13.98
CA CYS A 20 5.25 -2.60 -15.14
C CYS A 20 5.61 -1.13 -14.79
N GLY A 21 5.19 -0.63 -13.62
CA GLY A 21 5.32 0.76 -13.18
C GLY A 21 6.06 0.86 -11.84
N LEU A 22 7.34 1.25 -11.88
CA LEU A 22 8.15 1.39 -10.66
C LEU A 22 7.55 2.42 -9.71
N GLY A 23 7.28 2.00 -8.47
CA GLY A 23 6.71 2.86 -7.43
C GLY A 23 5.20 3.07 -7.56
N GLU A 24 4.52 2.28 -8.39
CA GLU A 24 3.07 2.29 -8.54
C GLU A 24 2.43 1.04 -7.93
N VAL A 25 1.17 1.19 -7.52
CA VAL A 25 0.33 0.11 -7.03
C VAL A 25 -1.00 0.10 -7.77
N ILE A 26 -1.59 -1.08 -7.90
CA ILE A 26 -2.91 -1.26 -8.49
C ILE A 26 -3.95 -0.94 -7.43
N VAL A 27 -4.83 0.02 -7.70
CA VAL A 27 -5.89 0.48 -6.82
C VAL A 27 -7.24 0.19 -7.47
N GLY A 28 -8.10 -0.54 -6.76
CA GLY A 28 -9.53 -0.59 -7.08
C GLY A 28 -10.27 0.46 -6.25
N PHE A 29 -10.80 1.49 -6.89
CA PHE A 29 -11.59 2.52 -6.20
C PHE A 29 -13.02 2.01 -5.97
N LEU A 30 -13.64 2.42 -4.85
CA LEU A 30 -15.00 1.97 -4.53
C LEU A 30 -16.07 2.66 -5.38
N ASP A 31 -15.76 3.87 -5.88
CA ASP A 31 -16.68 4.73 -6.63
C ASP A 31 -16.50 4.63 -8.15
N ASP A 32 -15.52 3.85 -8.62
CA ASP A 32 -15.22 3.62 -10.04
C ASP A 32 -15.18 2.11 -10.28
N GLU A 33 -15.85 1.61 -11.33
CA GLU A 33 -15.93 0.18 -11.65
C GLU A 33 -14.59 -0.39 -12.19
N GLY A 34 -13.51 0.41 -12.14
CA GLY A 34 -12.20 0.12 -12.70
C GLY A 34 -11.09 -0.12 -11.65
N MET A 35 -10.02 -0.74 -12.13
CA MET A 35 -8.71 -0.70 -11.49
C MET A 35 -7.86 0.35 -12.19
N ASP A 36 -7.11 1.13 -11.42
CA ASP A 36 -6.12 2.07 -11.93
C ASP A 36 -4.75 1.79 -11.28
N SER A 37 -3.68 2.36 -11.84
CA SER A 37 -2.35 2.36 -11.25
C SER A 37 -2.01 3.74 -10.70
N MET A 38 -1.54 3.82 -9.46
CA MET A 38 -1.17 5.09 -8.82
C MET A 38 0.19 5.02 -8.15
N PHE A 39 0.93 6.12 -8.17
CA PHE A 39 2.18 6.25 -7.43
C PHE A 39 1.94 6.18 -5.92
N ILE A 40 2.77 5.42 -5.21
CA ILE A 40 2.71 5.31 -3.73
C ILE A 40 2.92 6.66 -3.03
N SER A 41 3.50 7.65 -3.71
CA SER A 41 3.68 9.02 -3.19
C SER A 41 2.39 9.82 -3.20
N GLU A 42 1.36 9.39 -3.93
CA GLU A 42 0.05 10.05 -3.99
C GLU A 42 -0.98 9.43 -3.05
N LEU A 43 -0.63 8.33 -2.39
CA LEU A 43 -1.53 7.54 -1.57
C LEU A 43 -1.21 7.62 -0.08
N GLU A 44 -2.26 7.52 0.72
CA GLU A 44 -2.18 7.09 2.12
C GLU A 44 -2.72 5.67 2.23
N VAL A 45 -2.17 4.88 3.13
CA VAL A 45 -2.59 3.52 3.46
C VAL A 45 -3.16 3.50 4.88
N PHE A 46 -4.25 2.76 5.08
CA PHE A 46 -4.78 2.51 6.42
C PHE A 46 -4.04 1.32 7.04
N LEU A 47 -3.40 1.56 8.18
CA LEU A 47 -2.73 0.53 8.99
C LEU A 47 -3.73 0.00 10.01
N ASP A 48 -4.24 -1.21 9.80
CA ASP A 48 -5.27 -1.81 10.64
C ASP A 48 -4.74 -2.10 12.05
N SER A 49 -3.45 -2.47 12.18
CA SER A 49 -2.84 -2.68 13.50
C SER A 49 -2.78 -1.41 14.37
N LYS A 50 -2.74 -0.24 13.74
CA LYS A 50 -2.62 1.07 14.42
C LYS A 50 -3.91 1.90 14.36
N GLN A 51 -4.89 1.49 13.55
CA GLN A 51 -6.12 2.22 13.28
C GLN A 51 -5.87 3.66 12.80
N GLU A 52 -4.88 3.85 11.93
CA GLU A 52 -4.49 5.17 11.42
C GLU A 52 -4.24 5.17 9.90
N TRP A 53 -4.39 6.35 9.30
CA TRP A 53 -3.95 6.61 7.94
C TRP A 53 -2.52 7.13 7.96
N LYS A 54 -1.68 6.59 7.07
CA LYS A 54 -0.28 6.99 6.95
C LYS A 54 0.11 7.18 5.49
N ASP A 55 1.01 8.13 5.22
CA ASP A 55 1.66 8.26 3.92
C ASP A 55 2.24 6.91 3.48
N MET A 56 1.84 6.41 2.31
CA MET A 56 2.20 5.06 1.88
C MET A 56 3.70 4.93 1.60
N SER A 57 4.36 5.98 1.10
CA SER A 57 5.81 5.99 0.91
C SER A 57 6.55 5.93 2.26
N GLN A 58 6.04 6.61 3.27
CA GLN A 58 6.59 6.56 4.63
C GLN A 58 6.28 5.22 5.32
N ALA A 59 5.11 4.62 5.06
CA ALA A 59 4.75 3.32 5.59
C ALA A 59 5.68 2.20 5.10
N PHE A 60 6.12 2.24 3.83
CA PHE A 60 7.17 1.36 3.32
C PHE A 60 8.54 1.64 3.97
N LYS A 61 8.93 2.90 4.12
CA LYS A 61 10.21 3.27 4.76
C LYS A 61 10.31 2.82 6.22
N ASP A 62 9.19 2.85 6.93
CA ASP A 62 9.11 2.50 8.34
C ASP A 62 8.80 1.00 8.56
N ASN A 63 8.74 0.19 7.49
CA ASN A 63 8.33 -1.21 7.50
C ASN A 63 6.97 -1.46 8.18
N ASP A 64 6.08 -0.46 8.15
CA ASP A 64 4.68 -0.62 8.57
C ASP A 64 3.89 -1.45 7.57
N ILE A 65 4.27 -1.35 6.30
CA ILE A 65 3.88 -2.29 5.25
C ILE A 65 5.16 -2.79 4.57
N ILE A 66 5.14 -4.06 4.18
CA ILE A 66 6.27 -4.75 3.60
C ILE A 66 5.85 -5.48 2.32
N PRO A 67 6.70 -5.53 1.29
CA PRO A 67 6.46 -6.33 0.10
C PRO A 67 6.59 -7.83 0.38
N ASP A 68 6.05 -8.66 -0.52
CA ASP A 68 6.49 -10.05 -0.62
C ASP A 68 7.89 -10.15 -1.23
N ASN A 69 8.48 -11.34 -1.12
CA ASN A 69 9.75 -11.71 -1.74
C ASN A 69 9.85 -11.45 -3.27
N PHE A 70 8.74 -11.26 -3.96
CA PHE A 70 8.69 -11.10 -5.42
C PHE A 70 8.38 -9.67 -5.87
N ASN A 71 8.17 -8.73 -4.94
CA ASN A 71 7.64 -7.39 -5.19
C ASN A 71 6.35 -7.39 -6.02
N THR A 72 5.48 -8.38 -5.78
CA THR A 72 4.17 -8.48 -6.43
C THR A 72 3.04 -7.95 -5.56
N CYS A 73 3.11 -8.23 -4.25
CA CYS A 73 2.12 -7.82 -3.27
C CYS A 73 2.75 -7.13 -2.08
N PHE A 74 1.94 -6.45 -1.26
CA PHE A 74 2.35 -5.87 0.01
C PHE A 74 1.24 -6.00 1.07
N ARG A 75 1.65 -5.98 2.34
CA ARG A 75 0.76 -6.01 3.52
C ARG A 75 1.48 -5.52 4.77
N GLU A 76 0.75 -5.35 5.87
CA GLU A 76 1.36 -5.22 7.20
C GLU A 76 2.13 -6.50 7.58
N PRO A 77 3.27 -6.38 8.28
CA PRO A 77 4.00 -7.53 8.83
C PRO A 77 3.15 -8.25 9.88
N LYS A 78 3.23 -9.58 9.93
CA LYS A 78 2.51 -10.42 10.91
C LYS A 78 3.21 -10.47 12.27
N ASN A 79 4.51 -10.22 12.28
CA ASN A 79 5.37 -10.31 13.45
C ASN A 79 6.58 -9.38 13.30
N GLU A 80 7.37 -9.26 14.37
CA GLU A 80 8.56 -8.40 14.37
C GLU A 80 9.66 -8.90 13.43
N GLU A 81 9.78 -10.20 13.22
CA GLU A 81 10.76 -10.79 12.29
C GLU A 81 10.51 -10.34 10.84
N GLU A 82 9.25 -10.39 10.36
CA GLU A 82 8.89 -9.88 9.04
C GLU A 82 9.14 -8.36 8.94
N ARG A 83 8.85 -7.60 10.01
CA ARG A 83 9.10 -6.16 10.06
C ARG A 83 10.59 -5.82 9.99
N GLU A 84 11.43 -6.54 10.71
CA GLU A 84 12.89 -6.39 10.71
C GLU A 84 13.50 -6.78 9.36
N ASN A 85 13.01 -7.86 8.75
CA ASN A 85 13.45 -8.30 7.42
C ASN A 85 13.02 -7.35 6.30
N GLY A 86 11.88 -6.67 6.48
CA GLY A 86 11.31 -5.74 5.51
C GLY A 86 10.58 -6.44 4.35
N TYR A 87 10.33 -7.75 4.43
CA TYR A 87 9.58 -8.54 3.45
C TYR A 87 9.04 -9.83 4.08
N TYR A 88 8.15 -10.52 3.36
CA TYR A 88 7.57 -11.80 3.77
C TYR A 88 7.52 -12.86 2.66
#